data_AF-A0A923TZ86-F1
#
_entry.id   AF-A0A923TZ86-F1
#
_cell.length_a   1.000
_cell.length_b   1.000
_cell.length_c   1.000
_cell.angle_alpha   90.00
_cell.angle_beta   90.00
_cell.angle_gamma   90.00
#
_symmetry.space_group_name_H-M   'P 1'
#
loop_
_entity.id
_entity.type
_entity.pdbx_description
1 polymer ?
#
loop_
_entity_poly.entity_id
_entity_poly.type
_entity_poly.pdbx_seq_one_letter_code
_entity_poly.pdbx_strand_id
1 'polypeptide(L)'
;KSALIFVTATALLFNCTKKKEDEPTPAPVVLPPAEVKSTSYQLNPDIGFTGTVTFTEVGSTQTRVDISMNGDNVAGHPAHIHQSSAADTGAVVYPLPDVDSKGKSSKILDVPYSTLINYDGYVNVHLSAAAIGTVIAQTDIGGNVLTGAMKTYPILAETGKSVSGSVVFKERKNGNTLAITTLTGVSSGQVFEAVLITGNATTVSNALPDVILKKISGEKKVQQTNIRYLQGTTTPLQYKSIVEDGRYIKITLVGDVTASAKGNIGSSFK
;
A
#
# COMPACT_ATOMS: atom_id res chain seq x y z
N LYS A 1 49.45 -61.65 -35.80
CA LYS A 1 49.31 -62.52 -36.99
C LYS A 1 48.15 -63.45 -36.73
N SER A 2 47.08 -63.34 -37.52
CA SER A 2 45.98 -64.32 -37.64
C SER A 2 45.05 -64.43 -36.41
N ALA A 3 43.74 -64.59 -36.49
CA ALA A 3 42.85 -64.84 -37.62
C ALA A 3 41.47 -64.22 -37.34
N LEU A 4 40.87 -63.72 -38.42
CA LEU A 4 39.51 -63.26 -38.55
C LEU A 4 38.58 -64.49 -38.61
N ILE A 5 37.61 -64.59 -37.69
CA ILE A 5 36.53 -65.59 -37.78
C ILE A 5 35.25 -64.85 -38.15
N PHE A 6 34.87 -65.02 -39.41
CA PHE A 6 33.58 -64.65 -39.96
C PHE A 6 32.55 -65.70 -39.54
N VAL A 7 31.56 -65.31 -38.73
CA VAL A 7 30.33 -66.11 -38.55
C VAL A 7 29.22 -65.39 -39.30
N THR A 8 28.86 -65.95 -40.45
CA THR A 8 27.70 -65.57 -41.25
C THR A 8 26.44 -66.10 -40.58
N ALA A 9 25.61 -65.21 -40.03
CA ALA A 9 24.23 -65.53 -39.64
C ALA A 9 23.28 -65.09 -40.74
N THR A 10 22.68 -66.08 -41.37
CA THR A 10 21.72 -66.00 -42.47
C THR A 10 20.49 -65.19 -42.05
N ALA A 11 20.14 -64.17 -42.84
CA ALA A 11 18.92 -63.39 -42.66
C ALA A 11 17.68 -64.23 -43.04
N LEU A 12 16.82 -64.54 -42.07
CA LEU A 12 15.44 -64.93 -42.34
C LEU A 12 14.62 -63.66 -42.58
N LEU A 13 14.28 -63.42 -43.84
CA LEU A 13 13.30 -62.42 -44.26
C LEU A 13 11.90 -62.91 -43.85
N PHE A 14 11.40 -62.45 -42.70
CA PHE A 14 9.97 -62.48 -42.42
C PHE A 14 9.30 -61.34 -43.18
N ASN A 15 8.60 -61.70 -44.24
CA ASN A 15 7.70 -60.83 -44.97
C ASN A 15 6.46 -60.53 -44.10
N CYS A 16 6.58 -59.54 -43.21
CA CYS A 16 5.44 -58.96 -42.51
C CYS A 16 5.07 -57.64 -43.19
N THR A 17 4.01 -57.66 -43.99
CA THR A 17 3.30 -56.46 -44.43
C THR A 17 2.63 -55.80 -43.22
N LYS A 18 3.40 -55.12 -42.38
CA LYS A 18 2.82 -54.19 -41.42
C LYS A 18 2.41 -52.95 -42.21
N LYS A 19 1.10 -52.78 -42.39
CA LYS A 19 0.53 -51.48 -42.72
C LYS A 19 1.12 -50.47 -41.73
N LYS A 20 1.61 -49.33 -42.24
CA LYS A 20 1.80 -48.16 -41.39
C LYS A 20 0.41 -47.84 -40.83
N GLU A 21 0.15 -48.25 -39.60
CA GLU A 21 -0.89 -47.63 -38.82
C GLU A 21 -0.38 -46.22 -38.57
N ASP A 22 -1.09 -45.23 -39.11
CA ASP A 22 -0.82 -43.82 -38.84
C ASP A 22 -0.74 -43.64 -37.32
N GLU A 23 0.40 -43.18 -36.81
CA GLU A 23 0.49 -42.79 -35.41
C GLU A 23 -0.61 -41.74 -35.15
N PRO A 24 -1.42 -41.90 -34.10
CA PRO A 24 -2.46 -40.95 -33.81
C PRO A 24 -1.81 -39.58 -33.59
N THR A 25 -2.17 -38.61 -34.43
CA THR A 25 -1.81 -37.20 -34.25
C THR A 25 -2.03 -36.82 -32.79
N PRO A 26 -1.04 -36.22 -32.09
CA PRO A 26 -1.23 -35.80 -30.72
C PRO A 26 -2.48 -34.91 -30.66
N ALA A 27 -3.42 -35.25 -29.79
CA ALA A 27 -4.59 -34.41 -29.56
C ALA A 27 -4.12 -32.98 -29.25
N PRO A 28 -4.76 -31.94 -29.79
CA PRO A 28 -4.40 -30.57 -29.49
C PRO A 28 -4.42 -30.38 -27.98
N VAL A 29 -3.28 -29.95 -27.42
CA VAL A 29 -3.19 -29.59 -26.00
C VAL A 29 -4.10 -28.39 -25.79
N VAL A 30 -5.31 -28.62 -25.27
CA VAL A 30 -6.19 -27.55 -24.82
C VAL A 30 -5.53 -26.95 -23.59
N LEU A 31 -4.78 -25.87 -23.77
CA LEU A 31 -4.29 -25.06 -22.66
C LEU A 31 -5.51 -24.62 -21.84
N PRO A 32 -5.48 -24.77 -20.50
CA PRO A 32 -6.52 -24.20 -19.67
C PRO A 32 -6.64 -22.70 -20.00
N PRO A 33 -7.86 -22.12 -20.01
CA PRO A 33 -8.04 -20.69 -20.20
C PRO A 33 -7.07 -19.94 -19.28
N ALA A 34 -6.33 -18.99 -19.85
CA ALA A 34 -5.44 -18.16 -19.04
C ALA A 34 -6.24 -17.56 -17.88
N GLU A 35 -5.78 -17.77 -16.65
CA GLU A 35 -6.43 -17.25 -15.47
C GLU A 35 -6.45 -15.72 -15.53
N VAL A 36 -7.63 -15.13 -15.43
CA VAL A 36 -7.78 -13.67 -15.41
C VAL A 36 -7.29 -13.15 -14.07
N LYS A 37 -6.22 -12.34 -14.07
CA LYS A 37 -5.68 -11.77 -12.82
C LYS A 37 -6.68 -10.82 -12.19
N SER A 38 -6.82 -10.91 -10.88
CA SER A 38 -7.67 -10.02 -10.10
C SER A 38 -7.03 -9.67 -8.74
N THR A 39 -7.27 -8.47 -8.25
CA THR A 39 -6.86 -8.04 -6.90
C THR A 39 -7.94 -7.18 -6.27
N SER A 40 -8.28 -7.51 -5.02
CA SER A 40 -9.29 -6.81 -4.25
C SER A 40 -8.67 -6.09 -3.05
N TYR A 41 -9.18 -4.89 -2.76
CA TYR A 41 -8.84 -4.09 -1.60
C TYR A 41 -10.11 -3.79 -0.81
N GLN A 42 -10.05 -3.97 0.51
CA GLN A 42 -11.15 -3.63 1.39
C GLN A 42 -11.26 -2.11 1.52
N LEU A 43 -12.44 -1.56 1.24
CA LEU A 43 -12.78 -0.17 1.50
C LEU A 43 -13.08 -0.03 2.98
N ASN A 44 -12.20 0.70 3.67
CA ASN A 44 -12.32 0.94 5.10
C ASN A 44 -13.29 2.09 5.36
N PRO A 45 -14.14 1.99 6.40
CA PRO A 45 -15.12 3.00 6.71
C PRO A 45 -14.44 4.28 7.21
N ASP A 46 -14.90 5.42 6.71
CA ASP A 46 -14.65 6.72 7.36
C ASP A 46 -15.88 7.13 8.21
N ILE A 47 -17.10 6.93 7.67
CA ILE A 47 -18.36 7.15 8.40
C ILE A 47 -19.32 5.95 8.38
N GLY A 48 -18.78 4.74 8.52
CA GLY A 48 -19.57 3.51 8.78
C GLY A 48 -19.94 2.67 7.55
N PHE A 49 -19.55 3.08 6.34
CA PHE A 49 -19.72 2.28 5.12
C PHE A 49 -18.50 1.42 4.86
N THR A 50 -18.71 0.15 4.50
CA THR A 50 -17.63 -0.76 4.09
C THR A 50 -17.87 -1.24 2.68
N GLY A 51 -16.85 -1.84 2.06
CA GLY A 51 -16.99 -2.41 0.73
C GLY A 51 -15.70 -3.01 0.24
N THR A 52 -15.66 -3.28 -1.05
CA THR A 52 -14.47 -3.78 -1.73
C THR A 52 -14.33 -3.07 -3.06
N VAL A 53 -13.10 -2.74 -3.43
CA VAL A 53 -12.74 -2.39 -4.81
C VAL A 53 -11.89 -3.51 -5.39
N THR A 54 -12.22 -3.95 -6.61
CA THR A 54 -11.57 -5.06 -7.29
C THR A 54 -11.06 -4.60 -8.65
N PHE A 55 -9.79 -4.85 -8.93
CA PHE A 55 -9.18 -4.65 -10.24
C PHE A 55 -9.03 -6.00 -10.94
N THR A 56 -9.54 -6.12 -12.16
CA THR A 56 -9.51 -7.34 -12.96
C THR A 56 -8.88 -7.04 -14.32
N GLU A 57 -7.86 -7.80 -14.70
CA GLU A 57 -7.16 -7.67 -15.98
C GLU A 57 -8.12 -7.91 -17.16
N VAL A 58 -8.13 -7.01 -18.14
CA VAL A 58 -8.92 -7.14 -19.38
C VAL A 58 -7.96 -7.00 -20.55
N GLY A 59 -7.44 -8.13 -21.03
CA GLY A 59 -6.33 -8.13 -21.98
C GLY A 59 -5.08 -7.45 -21.42
N SER A 60 -4.12 -7.09 -22.28
CA SER A 60 -2.82 -6.55 -21.84
C SER A 60 -2.82 -5.05 -21.54
N THR A 61 -3.85 -4.32 -21.97
CA THR A 61 -3.87 -2.84 -21.93
C THR A 61 -5.01 -2.25 -21.12
N GLN A 62 -5.96 -3.06 -20.65
CA GLN A 62 -7.13 -2.56 -19.93
C GLN A 62 -7.30 -3.25 -18.58
N THR A 63 -7.98 -2.56 -17.67
CA THR A 63 -8.37 -3.08 -16.37
C THR A 63 -9.81 -2.71 -16.09
N ARG A 64 -10.61 -3.69 -15.67
CA ARG A 64 -11.93 -3.43 -15.09
C ARG A 64 -11.77 -3.11 -13.61
N VAL A 65 -12.38 -2.02 -13.18
CA VAL A 65 -12.48 -1.60 -11.78
C VAL A 65 -13.93 -1.76 -11.35
N ASP A 66 -14.15 -2.61 -10.35
CA ASP A 66 -15.47 -2.84 -9.75
C ASP A 66 -15.45 -2.42 -8.28
N ILE A 67 -16.42 -1.60 -7.87
CA ILE A 67 -16.69 -1.29 -6.46
C ILE A 67 -17.97 -2.02 -6.04
N SER A 68 -17.93 -2.59 -4.85
CA SER A 68 -19.06 -3.19 -4.16
C SER A 68 -19.16 -2.63 -2.75
N MET A 69 -20.15 -1.80 -2.49
CA MET A 69 -20.46 -1.25 -1.18
C MET A 69 -21.39 -2.19 -0.40
N ASN A 70 -21.22 -2.23 0.91
CA ASN A 70 -22.08 -2.94 1.84
C ASN A 70 -22.92 -1.91 2.63
N GLY A 71 -24.20 -2.20 2.85
CA GLY A 71 -25.13 -1.37 3.63
C GLY A 71 -26.36 -0.92 2.82
N ASP A 72 -27.31 -0.29 3.51
CA ASP A 72 -28.50 0.32 2.90
C ASP A 72 -28.19 1.71 2.34
N ASN A 73 -29.01 2.22 1.41
CA ASN A 73 -28.90 3.56 0.83
C ASN A 73 -27.56 3.90 0.16
N VAL A 74 -26.92 2.92 -0.48
CA VAL A 74 -25.60 3.05 -1.12
C VAL A 74 -25.62 3.68 -2.53
N ALA A 75 -26.73 4.28 -2.94
CA ALA A 75 -26.92 4.81 -4.29
C ALA A 75 -26.48 6.29 -4.40
N GLY A 76 -25.88 6.66 -5.54
CA GLY A 76 -25.53 8.05 -5.86
C GLY A 76 -24.25 8.56 -5.18
N HIS A 77 -23.37 7.65 -4.75
CA HIS A 77 -22.09 8.00 -4.14
C HIS A 77 -21.00 8.10 -5.22
N PRO A 78 -20.41 9.29 -5.45
CA PRO A 78 -19.30 9.42 -6.38
C PRO A 78 -18.08 8.62 -5.92
N ALA A 79 -17.38 8.00 -6.85
CA ALA A 79 -16.18 7.22 -6.55
C ALA A 79 -15.02 7.58 -7.48
N HIS A 80 -13.81 7.60 -6.94
CA HIS A 80 -12.63 8.07 -7.64
C HIS A 80 -11.39 7.27 -7.28
N ILE A 81 -10.50 7.08 -8.25
CA ILE A 81 -9.10 6.70 -8.02
C ILE A 81 -8.27 7.99 -7.98
N HIS A 82 -7.53 8.18 -6.90
CA HIS A 82 -6.65 9.31 -6.68
C HIS A 82 -5.18 8.88 -6.75
N GLN A 83 -4.29 9.85 -7.01
CA GLN A 83 -2.84 9.69 -6.81
C GLN A 83 -2.44 9.90 -5.34
N SER A 84 -1.23 9.47 -4.98
CA SER A 84 -0.68 9.52 -3.62
C SER A 84 -1.35 8.50 -2.68
N SER A 85 -1.14 8.64 -1.37
CA SER A 85 -1.82 7.81 -0.37
C SER A 85 -3.07 8.50 0.17
N ALA A 86 -4.02 7.72 0.70
CA ALA A 86 -5.21 8.27 1.35
C ALA A 86 -4.83 9.20 2.51
N ALA A 87 -3.75 8.88 3.23
CA ALA A 87 -3.23 9.70 4.31
C ALA A 87 -2.75 11.08 3.84
N ASP A 88 -2.16 11.19 2.65
CA ASP A 88 -1.66 12.45 2.11
C ASP A 88 -2.69 13.22 1.32
N THR A 89 -3.70 12.52 0.82
CA THR A 89 -4.64 12.96 -0.23
C THR A 89 -3.93 13.24 -1.56
N GLY A 90 -4.70 13.39 -2.63
CA GLY A 90 -4.18 13.76 -3.94
C GLY A 90 -5.28 14.04 -4.95
N ALA A 91 -4.89 14.51 -6.13
CA ALA A 91 -5.82 14.78 -7.22
C ALA A 91 -6.51 13.50 -7.70
N VAL A 92 -7.74 13.64 -8.21
CA VAL A 92 -8.44 12.57 -8.93
C VAL A 92 -7.68 12.27 -10.21
N VAL A 93 -7.45 10.98 -10.47
CA VAL A 93 -6.80 10.48 -11.68
C VAL A 93 -7.81 9.79 -12.57
N TYR A 94 -8.64 8.90 -11.99
CA TYR A 94 -9.69 8.22 -12.73
C TYR A 94 -11.04 8.40 -12.04
N PRO A 95 -11.97 9.16 -12.63
CA PRO A 95 -13.34 9.16 -12.16
C PRO A 95 -14.01 7.84 -12.50
N LEU A 96 -14.76 7.29 -11.55
CA LEU A 96 -15.59 6.11 -11.72
C LEU A 96 -17.07 6.54 -11.77
N PRO A 97 -17.96 5.71 -12.33
CA PRO A 97 -19.39 5.94 -12.20
C PRO A 97 -19.79 6.00 -10.72
N ASP A 98 -20.82 6.78 -10.42
CA ASP A 98 -21.42 6.77 -9.09
C ASP A 98 -21.89 5.35 -8.74
N VAL A 99 -21.83 5.02 -7.44
CA VAL A 99 -22.35 3.75 -6.94
C VAL A 99 -23.86 3.69 -7.19
N ASP A 100 -24.33 2.62 -7.82
CA ASP A 100 -25.73 2.42 -8.17
C ASP A 100 -26.59 1.97 -6.98
N SER A 101 -27.90 1.77 -7.23
CA SER A 101 -28.85 1.31 -6.20
C SER A 101 -28.60 -0.09 -5.68
N LYS A 102 -27.70 -0.86 -6.29
CA LYS A 102 -27.26 -2.19 -5.83
C LYS A 102 -25.91 -2.13 -5.12
N GLY A 103 -25.38 -0.93 -4.87
CA GLY A 103 -24.07 -0.74 -4.25
C GLY A 103 -22.91 -1.01 -5.19
N LYS A 104 -23.11 -0.94 -6.52
CA LYS A 104 -22.09 -1.28 -7.51
C LYS A 104 -21.64 -0.07 -8.32
N SER A 105 -20.35 -0.04 -8.66
CA SER A 105 -19.80 0.82 -9.72
C SER A 105 -18.82 0.00 -10.54
N SER A 106 -18.83 0.15 -11.87
CA SER A 106 -17.97 -0.63 -12.77
C SER A 106 -17.48 0.23 -13.93
N LYS A 107 -16.17 0.20 -14.19
CA LYS A 107 -15.56 0.90 -15.34
C LYS A 107 -14.37 0.12 -15.89
N ILE A 108 -14.24 0.06 -17.20
CA ILE A 108 -13.01 -0.39 -17.87
C ILE A 108 -12.14 0.86 -18.11
N LEU A 109 -10.89 0.79 -17.67
CA LEU A 109 -9.87 1.81 -17.88
C LEU A 109 -8.89 1.31 -18.93
N ASP A 110 -8.45 2.20 -19.81
CA ASP A 110 -7.35 1.97 -20.77
C ASP A 110 -5.98 2.05 -20.09
N VAL A 111 -5.82 1.25 -19.03
CA VAL A 111 -4.64 1.17 -18.18
C VAL A 111 -4.32 -0.31 -17.94
N PRO A 112 -3.08 -0.77 -18.14
CA PRO A 112 -2.68 -2.12 -17.81
C PRO A 112 -2.89 -2.46 -16.33
N TYR A 113 -3.35 -3.68 -16.06
CA TYR A 113 -3.60 -4.15 -14.69
C TYR A 113 -2.37 -4.01 -13.79
N SER A 114 -1.18 -4.36 -14.31
CA SER A 114 0.09 -4.23 -13.60
C SER A 114 0.41 -2.79 -13.17
N THR A 115 -0.06 -1.78 -13.91
CA THR A 115 0.09 -0.38 -13.52
C THR A 115 -0.74 -0.08 -12.28
N LEU A 116 -2.01 -0.48 -12.24
CA LEU A 116 -2.91 -0.16 -11.13
C LEU A 116 -2.55 -0.91 -9.84
N ILE A 117 -2.14 -2.18 -9.92
CA ILE A 117 -1.73 -2.95 -8.73
C ILE A 117 -0.36 -2.57 -8.17
N ASN A 118 0.38 -1.68 -8.83
CA ASN A 118 1.63 -1.10 -8.33
C ASN A 118 1.53 0.43 -8.13
N TYR A 119 0.37 1.02 -8.41
CA TYR A 119 0.17 2.46 -8.40
C TYR A 119 0.33 3.06 -6.99
N ASP A 120 0.95 4.23 -6.89
CA ASP A 120 0.90 5.09 -5.70
C ASP A 120 -0.44 5.85 -5.71
N GLY A 121 -1.49 5.15 -5.29
CA GLY A 121 -2.85 5.68 -5.29
C GLY A 121 -3.70 5.18 -4.14
N TYR A 122 -4.92 5.70 -4.12
CA TYR A 122 -5.99 5.28 -3.23
C TYR A 122 -7.36 5.45 -3.92
N VAL A 123 -8.37 4.77 -3.40
CA VAL A 123 -9.76 4.87 -3.87
C VAL A 123 -10.61 5.53 -2.78
N ASN A 124 -11.46 6.47 -3.19
CA ASN A 124 -12.47 7.11 -2.35
C ASN A 124 -13.87 6.82 -2.87
N VAL A 125 -14.80 6.72 -1.94
CA VAL A 125 -16.24 6.83 -2.17
C VAL A 125 -16.75 7.98 -1.32
N HIS A 126 -17.47 8.92 -1.93
CA HIS A 126 -17.94 10.17 -1.33
C HIS A 126 -19.40 10.08 -0.91
N LEU A 127 -19.83 10.93 0.01
CA LEU A 127 -21.20 10.92 0.54
C LEU A 127 -22.23 11.27 -0.54
N SER A 128 -21.97 12.30 -1.34
CA SER A 128 -22.81 12.67 -2.49
C SER A 128 -22.10 13.70 -3.35
N ALA A 129 -22.63 13.98 -4.54
CA ALA A 129 -22.13 15.08 -5.38
C ALA A 129 -22.19 16.45 -4.68
N ALA A 130 -23.22 16.69 -3.85
CA ALA A 130 -23.36 17.92 -3.07
C ALA A 130 -22.41 18.00 -1.87
N ALA A 131 -22.00 16.85 -1.33
CA ALA A 131 -21.09 16.72 -0.20
C ALA A 131 -19.78 16.03 -0.61
N ILE A 132 -19.20 16.44 -1.75
CA ILE A 132 -18.02 15.76 -2.32
C ILE A 132 -16.78 15.82 -1.41
N GLY A 133 -16.72 16.74 -0.46
CA GLY A 133 -15.65 16.79 0.54
C GLY A 133 -15.76 15.71 1.63
N THR A 134 -16.90 15.04 1.74
CA THR A 134 -17.14 14.00 2.76
C THR A 134 -16.90 12.62 2.16
N VAL A 135 -15.89 11.93 2.67
CA VAL A 135 -15.57 10.54 2.30
C VAL A 135 -16.36 9.60 3.20
N ILE A 136 -16.91 8.53 2.62
CA ILE A 136 -17.66 7.50 3.38
C ILE A 136 -16.88 6.21 3.54
N ALA A 137 -16.07 5.87 2.54
CA ALA A 137 -15.15 4.76 2.57
C ALA A 137 -13.94 5.05 1.69
N GLN A 138 -12.77 4.54 2.08
CA GLN A 138 -11.54 4.70 1.32
C GLN A 138 -10.57 3.55 1.52
N THR A 139 -9.63 3.37 0.59
CA THR A 139 -8.54 2.42 0.75
C THR A 139 -7.33 2.77 -0.08
N ASP A 140 -6.14 2.54 0.49
CA ASP A 140 -4.90 2.57 -0.27
C ASP A 140 -4.84 1.38 -1.23
N ILE A 141 -4.39 1.63 -2.47
CA ILE A 141 -4.25 0.59 -3.50
C ILE A 141 -2.78 0.43 -3.91
N GLY A 142 -2.52 -0.63 -4.67
CA GLY A 142 -1.23 -0.86 -5.31
C GLY A 142 -0.03 -0.80 -4.36
N GLY A 143 0.91 0.10 -4.65
CA GLY A 143 2.13 0.28 -3.87
C GLY A 143 1.89 0.78 -2.44
N ASN A 144 0.75 1.44 -2.19
CA ASN A 144 0.44 1.95 -0.87
C ASN A 144 -0.09 0.88 0.09
N VAL A 145 -0.46 -0.31 -0.38
CA VAL A 145 -0.98 -1.37 0.50
C VAL A 145 0.03 -1.70 1.61
N LEU A 146 -0.46 -1.85 2.83
CA LEU A 146 0.38 -2.21 3.98
C LEU A 146 0.85 -3.67 3.87
N THR A 147 2.12 -3.93 4.21
CA THR A 147 2.68 -5.29 4.21
C THR A 147 2.29 -6.08 5.46
N GLY A 148 1.85 -5.39 6.53
CA GLY A 148 1.61 -5.94 7.86
C GLY A 148 2.79 -5.74 8.82
N ALA A 149 3.99 -5.43 8.32
CA ALA A 149 5.12 -5.09 9.17
C ALA A 149 4.87 -3.73 9.86
N MET A 150 5.05 -3.70 11.18
CA MET A 150 4.94 -2.47 11.96
C MET A 150 5.81 -2.49 13.21
N LYS A 151 6.24 -1.30 13.65
CA LYS A 151 6.89 -1.08 14.94
C LYS A 151 6.26 0.12 15.65
N THR A 152 6.18 0.03 16.97
CA THR A 152 5.59 1.06 17.84
C THR A 152 6.66 1.59 18.79
N TYR A 153 6.72 2.90 18.95
CA TYR A 153 7.66 3.57 19.83
C TYR A 153 6.92 4.52 20.78
N PRO A 154 7.26 4.53 22.08
CA PRO A 154 6.68 5.45 23.04
C PRO A 154 7.21 6.86 22.82
N ILE A 155 6.35 7.85 23.10
CA ILE A 155 6.70 9.27 23.17
C ILE A 155 6.48 9.69 24.62
N LEU A 156 7.57 10.05 25.29
CA LEU A 156 7.58 10.40 26.71
C LEU A 156 7.55 11.91 26.87
N ALA A 157 6.81 12.37 27.88
CA ALA A 157 6.75 13.78 28.22
C ALA A 157 8.11 14.29 28.71
N GLU A 158 8.46 15.52 28.33
CA GLU A 158 9.60 16.21 28.91
C GLU A 158 9.25 16.71 30.34
N THR A 159 10.28 16.97 31.16
CA THR A 159 10.10 17.42 32.55
C THR A 159 9.17 18.64 32.64
N GLY A 160 8.11 18.54 33.45
CA GLY A 160 7.14 19.62 33.63
C GLY A 160 6.13 19.79 32.50
N LYS A 161 6.12 18.89 31.50
CA LYS A 161 5.13 18.86 30.41
C LYS A 161 4.16 17.68 30.62
N SER A 162 2.95 17.79 30.08
CA SER A 162 1.90 16.75 30.18
C SER A 162 1.74 15.93 28.91
N VAL A 163 2.35 16.34 27.80
CA VAL A 163 2.15 15.75 26.47
C VAL A 163 2.98 14.49 26.34
N SER A 164 2.36 13.38 25.97
CA SER A 164 3.01 12.08 25.73
C SER A 164 2.25 11.32 24.64
N GLY A 165 2.64 10.08 24.34
CA GLY A 165 1.90 9.26 23.38
C GLY A 165 2.70 8.13 22.78
N SER A 166 2.40 7.83 21.52
CA SER A 166 3.12 6.82 20.74
C SER A 166 3.14 7.16 19.25
N VAL A 167 4.14 6.63 18.55
CA VAL A 167 4.18 6.61 17.09
C VAL A 167 4.30 5.17 16.60
N VAL A 168 3.46 4.82 15.62
CA VAL A 168 3.48 3.52 14.94
C VAL A 168 3.95 3.75 13.51
N PHE A 169 4.98 3.03 13.08
CA PHE A 169 5.43 2.99 11.69
C PHE A 169 4.98 1.68 11.07
N LYS A 170 4.26 1.76 9.94
CA LYS A 170 3.80 0.62 9.15
C LYS A 170 4.41 0.66 7.77
N GLU A 171 4.91 -0.48 7.31
CA GLU A 171 5.52 -0.60 5.98
C GLU A 171 4.46 -0.71 4.88
N ARG A 172 4.69 -0.01 3.76
CA ARG A 172 3.91 -0.13 2.51
C ARG A 172 4.65 -0.98 1.49
N LYS A 173 3.94 -1.60 0.55
CA LYS A 173 4.50 -2.48 -0.49
C LYS A 173 5.57 -1.79 -1.37
N ASN A 174 5.44 -0.49 -1.59
CA ASN A 174 6.44 0.33 -2.30
C ASN A 174 7.66 0.72 -1.43
N GLY A 175 7.77 0.21 -0.20
CA GLY A 175 8.87 0.49 0.73
C GLY A 175 8.73 1.79 1.53
N ASN A 176 7.75 2.63 1.19
CA ASN A 176 7.41 3.83 1.96
C ASN A 176 6.80 3.46 3.33
N THR A 177 6.66 4.45 4.20
CA THR A 177 6.18 4.24 5.57
C THR A 177 4.95 5.07 5.88
N LEU A 178 3.91 4.44 6.42
CA LEU A 178 2.83 5.14 7.09
C LEU A 178 3.17 5.33 8.57
N ALA A 179 3.36 6.57 9.00
CA ALA A 179 3.50 6.94 10.40
C ALA A 179 2.14 7.33 10.97
N ILE A 180 1.74 6.73 12.08
CA ILE A 180 0.54 7.05 12.85
C ILE A 180 0.99 7.55 14.22
N THR A 181 0.82 8.85 14.47
CA THR A 181 1.22 9.47 15.74
C THR A 181 -0.02 9.77 16.56
N THR A 182 -0.03 9.30 17.80
CA THR A 182 -1.12 9.52 18.77
C THR A 182 -0.56 10.25 19.97
N LEU A 183 -1.20 11.36 20.36
CA LEU A 183 -0.82 12.13 21.54
C LEU A 183 -1.89 12.09 22.63
N THR A 184 -1.43 12.12 23.87
CA THR A 184 -2.22 12.27 25.10
C THR A 184 -1.77 13.51 25.86
N GLY A 185 -2.62 14.02 26.75
CA GLY A 185 -2.31 15.27 27.48
C GLY A 185 -2.35 16.53 26.62
N VAL A 186 -3.08 16.48 25.50
CA VAL A 186 -3.32 17.60 24.57
C VAL A 186 -4.70 18.23 24.79
N SER A 187 -4.77 19.55 24.78
CA SER A 187 -5.98 20.37 24.96
C SER A 187 -6.43 20.98 23.63
N SER A 188 -7.74 21.25 23.48
CA SER A 188 -8.29 21.91 22.29
C SER A 188 -7.61 23.26 22.03
N GLY A 189 -7.44 23.61 20.76
CA GLY A 189 -6.71 24.79 20.30
C GLY A 189 -5.19 24.60 20.22
N GLN A 190 -4.63 23.57 20.87
CA GLN A 190 -3.20 23.28 20.73
C GLN A 190 -2.91 22.61 19.39
N VAL A 191 -1.77 22.95 18.79
CA VAL A 191 -1.24 22.31 17.59
C VAL A 191 0.21 21.95 17.84
N PHE A 192 0.59 20.72 17.53
CA PHE A 192 1.94 20.20 17.75
C PHE A 192 2.61 19.88 16.43
N GLU A 193 3.86 20.30 16.31
CA GLU A 193 4.77 19.84 15.27
C GLU A 193 5.41 18.54 15.72
N ALA A 194 5.52 17.59 14.79
CA ALA A 194 6.19 16.31 15.02
C ALA A 194 7.25 16.13 13.95
N VAL A 195 8.49 15.90 14.38
CA VAL A 195 9.64 15.74 13.48
C VAL A 195 10.46 14.51 13.87
N LEU A 196 11.03 13.85 12.87
CA LEU A 196 12.02 12.80 13.08
C LEU A 196 13.42 13.39 12.84
N ILE A 197 14.33 13.08 13.75
CA ILE A 197 15.71 13.58 13.74
C ILE A 197 16.65 12.40 14.00
N THR A 198 17.72 12.28 13.23
CA THR A 198 18.75 11.25 13.40
C THR A 198 19.50 11.48 14.70
N GLY A 199 19.75 10.40 15.45
CA GLY A 199 20.40 10.45 16.76
C GLY A 199 19.47 10.13 17.92
N ASN A 200 19.84 10.57 19.12
CA ASN A 200 19.21 10.16 20.38
C ASN A 200 18.49 11.33 21.08
N ALA A 201 17.27 11.10 21.56
CA ALA A 201 16.44 12.06 22.27
C ALA A 201 17.08 12.66 23.53
N THR A 202 18.02 11.95 24.17
CA THR A 202 18.72 12.41 25.38
C THR A 202 19.87 13.36 25.08
N THR A 203 20.32 13.41 23.83
CA THR A 203 21.38 14.32 23.40
C THR A 203 20.79 15.64 22.92
N VAL A 204 21.37 16.76 23.35
CA VAL A 204 20.98 18.07 22.82
C VAL A 204 21.54 18.18 21.41
N SER A 205 20.66 18.06 20.42
CA SER A 205 21.00 18.20 19.01
C SER A 205 20.22 19.35 18.41
N ASN A 206 20.95 20.28 17.78
CA ASN A 206 20.39 21.32 16.90
C ASN A 206 20.26 20.80 15.46
N ALA A 207 20.32 19.48 15.25
CA ALA A 207 20.15 18.91 13.93
C ALA A 207 18.79 19.28 13.33
N LEU A 208 18.80 19.53 12.02
CA LEU A 208 17.60 19.75 11.26
C LEU A 208 16.75 18.46 11.23
N PRO A 209 15.42 18.59 11.12
CA PRO A 209 14.53 17.46 10.87
C PRO A 209 14.91 16.69 9.60
N ASP A 210 14.98 15.37 9.70
CA ASP A 210 15.05 14.48 8.54
C ASP A 210 13.69 14.24 7.91
N VAL A 211 12.63 14.31 8.71
CA VAL A 211 11.24 14.14 8.28
C VAL A 211 10.36 15.07 9.10
N ILE A 212 9.47 15.79 8.44
CA ILE A 212 8.40 16.55 9.08
C ILE A 212 7.10 15.76 8.93
N LEU A 213 6.47 15.43 10.05
CA LEU A 213 5.18 14.76 10.07
C LEU A 213 4.05 15.80 10.06
N LYS A 214 2.84 15.38 9.66
CA LYS A 214 1.65 16.23 9.76
C LYS A 214 1.43 16.68 11.19
N LYS A 215 1.11 17.96 11.37
CA LYS A 215 0.84 18.56 12.68
C LYS A 215 -0.34 17.89 13.37
N ILE A 216 -0.24 17.64 14.68
CA ILE A 216 -1.29 17.03 15.50
C ILE A 216 -2.07 18.14 16.20
N SER A 217 -3.40 18.15 16.09
CA SER A 217 -4.24 19.14 16.78
C SER A 217 -4.83 18.57 18.07
N GLY A 218 -5.18 19.44 19.02
CA GLY A 218 -5.84 19.03 20.26
C GLY A 218 -7.20 18.37 20.04
N GLU A 219 -7.89 18.75 18.95
CA GLU A 219 -9.14 18.14 18.49
C GLU A 219 -8.87 16.75 17.90
N LYS A 220 -7.86 16.65 17.02
CA LYS A 220 -7.45 15.42 16.34
C LYS A 220 -6.14 14.93 16.95
N LYS A 221 -6.26 14.17 18.03
CA LYS A 221 -5.16 13.60 18.81
C LYS A 221 -4.35 12.52 18.08
N VAL A 222 -4.78 12.14 16.88
CA VAL A 222 -4.15 11.14 16.02
C VAL A 222 -3.91 11.78 14.65
N GLN A 223 -2.72 11.57 14.09
CA GLN A 223 -2.42 11.95 12.72
C GLN A 223 -1.68 10.85 11.96
N GLN A 224 -1.91 10.84 10.66
CA GLN A 224 -1.26 9.93 9.73
C GLN A 224 -0.39 10.71 8.75
N THR A 225 0.83 10.24 8.49
CA THR A 225 1.74 10.82 7.51
C THR A 225 2.38 9.72 6.70
N ASN A 226 2.41 9.85 5.38
CA ASN A 226 3.22 8.98 4.55
C ASN A 226 4.63 9.57 4.43
N ILE A 227 5.63 8.79 4.80
CA ILE A 227 7.04 9.17 4.75
C ILE A 227 7.62 8.53 3.49
N ARG A 228 8.14 9.38 2.61
CA ARG A 228 8.66 8.99 1.29
C ARG A 228 10.12 9.38 1.09
N TYR A 229 10.50 10.58 1.53
CA TYR A 229 11.80 11.16 1.24
C TYR A 229 12.40 11.82 2.48
N LEU A 230 13.73 11.96 2.50
CA LEU A 230 14.39 12.87 3.42
C LEU A 230 13.96 14.31 3.12
N GLN A 231 13.72 15.07 4.19
CA GLN A 231 13.21 16.44 4.15
C GLN A 231 14.08 17.32 3.23
N GLY A 232 13.43 17.98 2.28
CA GLY A 232 14.10 18.88 1.33
C GLY A 232 14.89 18.16 0.23
N THR A 233 14.72 16.85 0.06
CA THR A 233 15.44 16.07 -0.95
C THR A 233 14.49 15.14 -1.73
N THR A 234 15.00 14.50 -2.78
CA THR A 234 14.34 13.39 -3.48
C THR A 234 14.88 12.02 -3.05
N THR A 235 15.73 11.96 -2.01
CA THR A 235 16.33 10.72 -1.53
C THR A 235 15.25 9.88 -0.84
N PRO A 236 14.90 8.70 -1.37
CA PRO A 236 13.86 7.85 -0.79
C PRO A 236 14.24 7.41 0.63
N LEU A 237 13.28 7.47 1.55
CA LEU A 237 13.46 7.00 2.92
C LEU A 237 12.60 5.75 3.13
N GLN A 238 13.27 4.60 3.16
CA GLN A 238 12.62 3.30 3.27
C GLN A 238 12.21 3.01 4.72
N TYR A 239 11.18 2.18 4.89
CA TYR A 239 10.69 1.72 6.20
C TYR A 239 11.80 1.24 7.13
N LYS A 240 12.68 0.36 6.64
CA LYS A 240 13.79 -0.19 7.42
C LYS A 240 14.69 0.91 7.99
N SER A 241 15.08 1.88 7.16
CA SER A 241 15.91 3.01 7.59
C SER A 241 15.26 3.87 8.68
N ILE A 242 13.93 3.99 8.69
CA ILE A 242 13.23 4.72 9.76
C ILE A 242 13.32 3.96 11.08
N VAL A 243 13.19 2.64 11.03
CA VAL A 243 13.02 1.81 12.24
C VAL A 243 14.29 1.06 12.68
N GLU A 244 15.43 1.30 12.02
CA GLU A 244 16.73 0.67 12.29
C GLU A 244 17.86 1.69 12.46
N ASP A 245 17.91 2.77 11.66
CA ASP A 245 19.08 3.66 11.58
C ASP A 245 19.23 4.66 12.75
N GLY A 246 18.43 4.52 13.80
CA GLY A 246 18.51 5.33 15.00
C GLY A 246 18.04 6.78 14.78
N ARG A 247 16.78 7.04 15.11
CA ARG A 247 16.18 8.38 15.12
C ARG A 247 15.53 8.66 16.47
N TYR A 248 15.06 9.89 16.66
CA TYR A 248 14.06 10.18 17.67
C TYR A 248 12.96 11.04 17.08
N ILE A 249 11.76 10.88 17.62
CA ILE A 249 10.65 11.80 17.38
C ILE A 249 10.71 12.91 18.43
N LYS A 250 10.53 14.15 17.98
CA LYS A 250 10.39 15.33 18.82
C LYS A 250 9.03 15.96 18.56
N ILE A 251 8.28 16.20 19.63
CA ILE A 251 6.99 16.87 19.61
C ILE A 251 7.14 18.25 20.23
N THR A 252 6.72 19.29 19.51
CA THR A 252 6.83 20.69 19.95
C THR A 252 5.50 21.38 19.76
N LEU A 253 5.01 22.07 20.79
CA LEU A 253 3.83 22.93 20.65
C LEU A 253 4.17 24.07 19.69
N VAL A 254 3.30 24.34 18.71
CA VAL A 254 3.50 25.45 17.77
C VAL A 254 3.59 26.76 18.56
N GLY A 255 4.70 27.50 18.36
CA GLY A 255 5.01 28.73 19.08
C GLY A 255 5.88 28.54 20.32
N ASP A 256 6.15 27.31 20.75
CA ASP A 256 7.15 26.98 21.76
C ASP A 256 8.48 26.60 21.08
N VAL A 257 9.60 26.86 21.75
CA VAL A 257 10.95 26.46 21.30
C VAL A 257 11.40 25.17 21.99
N THR A 258 10.75 24.79 23.09
CA THR A 258 11.06 23.60 23.86
C THR A 258 10.23 22.40 23.40
N ALA A 259 10.82 21.21 23.45
CA ALA A 259 10.07 19.99 23.21
C ALA A 259 9.02 19.80 24.31
N SER A 260 7.82 19.40 23.92
CA SER A 260 6.79 18.92 24.83
C SER A 260 6.98 17.45 25.17
N ALA A 261 7.46 16.66 24.21
CA ALA A 261 7.68 15.22 24.35
C ALA A 261 8.73 14.72 23.36
N LYS A 262 9.40 13.61 23.68
CA LYS A 262 10.36 12.93 22.79
C LYS A 262 10.29 11.41 22.90
N GLY A 263 10.76 10.70 21.88
CA GLY A 263 10.87 9.24 21.91
C GLY A 263 11.95 8.72 20.98
N ASN A 264 12.79 7.80 21.46
CA ASN A 264 13.79 7.13 20.63
C ASN A 264 13.12 6.11 19.70
N ILE A 265 13.62 6.03 18.47
CA ILE A 265 13.16 5.18 17.38
C ILE A 265 14.35 4.37 16.86
N GLY A 266 14.11 3.10 16.64
CA GLY A 266 15.12 2.17 16.15
C GLY A 266 15.87 1.41 17.24
N SER A 267 16.58 0.38 16.82
CA SER A 267 17.30 -0.56 17.69
C SER A 267 18.59 0.00 18.27
N SER A 268 19.11 1.09 17.73
CA SER A 268 20.39 1.72 18.09
C SER A 268 20.42 2.37 19.48
N PHE A 269 19.29 2.37 20.19
CA PHE A 269 19.13 3.04 21.49
C PHE A 269 18.53 2.15 22.58
N LYS A 270 18.58 0.83 22.39
CA LYS A 270 18.35 -0.13 23.48
C LYS A 270 19.56 -0.19 24.40
#